data_AF-A0AAW0LVW6-F1
#
_entry.id   AF-A0AAW0LVW6-F1
#
_cell.length_a   1.000
_cell.length_b   1.000
_cell.length_c   1.000
_cell.angle_alpha   90.00
_cell.angle_beta   90.00
_cell.angle_gamma   90.00
#
_symmetry.space_group_name_H-M   'P 1'
#
loop_
_entity.id
_entity.type
_entity.pdbx_description
1 polymer ?
#
loop_
_entity_poly.entity_id
_entity_poly.type
_entity_poly.pdbx_seq_one_letter_code
_entity_poly.pdbx_strand_id
1 'polypeptide(L)' 'MNAGADLTASTGLVTPACFDRTSRCPDEIVRRIRVTASYEDPSWSGMLLETYDTQTDQFRIASYCWYNC' A
#
# COMPACT_ATOMS: atom_id res chain seq x y z
N MET A 1 -4.69 -16.39 -11.13
CA MET A 1 -4.69 -14.92 -11.02
C MET A 1 -5.72 -14.56 -9.96
N ASN A 2 -5.37 -13.80 -8.94
CA ASN A 2 -6.35 -13.34 -7.96
C ASN A 2 -7.12 -12.17 -8.59
N ALA A 3 -8.44 -12.31 -8.71
CA ALA A 3 -9.28 -11.25 -9.24
C ALA A 3 -9.28 -10.07 -8.24
N GLY A 4 -9.02 -8.86 -8.75
CA GLY A 4 -9.16 -7.61 -8.03
C GLY A 4 -10.22 -6.72 -8.68
N ALA A 5 -10.31 -5.49 -8.20
CA ALA A 5 -11.12 -4.45 -8.80
C ALA A 5 -10.26 -3.19 -9.01
N ASP A 6 -10.56 -2.44 -10.06
CA ASP A 6 -9.99 -1.12 -10.33
C ASP A 6 -11.07 -0.05 -10.11
N LEU A 7 -10.63 1.15 -9.72
CA LEU A 7 -11.50 2.31 -9.49
C LEU A 7 -11.04 3.47 -10.37
N THR A 8 -11.91 3.93 -11.26
CA THR A 8 -11.69 5.19 -11.98
C THR A 8 -12.05 6.36 -11.07
N ALA A 9 -11.05 7.00 -10.46
CA ALA A 9 -11.26 8.02 -9.42
C ALA A 9 -12.13 9.22 -9.87
N SER A 10 -12.07 9.61 -11.15
CA SER A 10 -12.85 10.74 -11.69
C SER A 10 -14.34 10.44 -11.87
N THR A 11 -14.71 9.17 -12.05
CA THR A 11 -16.10 8.75 -12.31
C THR A 11 -16.68 7.87 -11.21
N GLY A 12 -15.85 7.35 -10.31
CA GLY A 12 -16.24 6.38 -9.29
C GLY A 12 -16.55 4.98 -9.83
N LEU A 13 -16.28 4.71 -11.11
CA LEU A 13 -16.61 3.42 -11.73
C LEU A 13 -15.68 2.32 -11.23
N VAL A 14 -16.27 1.21 -10.77
CA VAL A 14 -15.55 0.01 -10.31
C VAL A 14 -15.68 -1.10 -11.35
N THR A 15 -14.56 -1.68 -11.76
CA THR A 15 -14.52 -2.77 -12.75
C THR A 15 -13.62 -3.92 -12.30
N PRO A 16 -13.91 -5.18 -12.67
CA PRO A 16 -13.00 -6.29 -12.41
C PRO A 16 -11.64 -6.07 -13.10
N ALA A 17 -10.55 -6.33 -12.38
CA ALA A 17 -9.20 -6.11 -12.88
C ALA A 17 -8.23 -7.19 -12.39
N CYS A 18 -7.14 -7.35 -13.14
CA CYS A 18 -5.98 -8.15 -12.74
C CYS A 18 -4.73 -7.30 -12.92
N PHE A 19 -3.90 -7.24 -11.88
CA PHE A 19 -2.65 -6.47 -11.90
C PHE A 19 -1.47 -7.41 -11.95
N ASP A 20 -0.68 -7.32 -13.02
CA ASP A 20 0.57 -8.08 -13.13
C ASP A 20 1.54 -7.64 -12.04
N ARG A 21 2.44 -8.54 -11.60
CA ARG A 21 3.42 -8.21 -10.56
C ARG A 21 4.37 -7.10 -11.00
N THR A 22 4.78 -7.09 -12.27
CA THR A 22 5.74 -6.11 -12.79
C THR A 22 5.15 -4.72 -12.96
N SER A 23 3.81 -4.60 -12.99
CA SER A 23 3.10 -3.33 -13.12
C SER A 23 2.65 -2.73 -11.79
N ARG A 24 3.05 -3.32 -10.66
CA ARG A 24 2.70 -2.80 -9.31
C ARG A 24 3.55 -1.58 -8.97
N CYS A 25 3.11 -0.83 -7.96
CA CYS A 25 3.87 0.30 -7.44
C CYS A 25 5.34 -0.06 -7.16
N PRO A 26 6.26 0.92 -7.31
CA PRO A 26 7.64 0.75 -6.89
C PRO A 26 7.71 0.33 -5.41
N ASP A 27 8.82 -0.32 -5.05
CA ASP A 27 9.09 -0.78 -3.67
C ASP A 27 8.16 -1.88 -3.13
N GLU A 28 7.63 -2.77 -3.99
CA GLU A 28 6.75 -3.89 -3.59
C GLU A 28 7.34 -4.70 -2.40
N ILE A 29 8.65 -4.96 -2.42
CA ILE A 29 9.34 -5.71 -1.36
C ILE A 29 9.30 -4.94 -0.03
N VAL A 30 9.65 -3.65 -0.04
CA VAL A 30 9.64 -2.79 1.16
C VAL A 30 8.22 -2.67 1.69
N ARG A 31 7.23 -2.49 0.81
CA ARG A 31 5.81 -2.40 1.18
C ARG A 31 5.32 -3.69 1.83
N ARG A 32 5.72 -4.85 1.30
CA ARG A 32 5.37 -6.15 1.88
C ARG A 32 6.00 -6.34 3.26
N ILE A 33 7.28 -6.00 3.40
CA ILE A 33 7.96 -6.02 4.69
C ILE A 33 7.18 -5.15 5.67
N ARG A 34 6.94 -3.87 5.36
CA ARG A 34 6.18 -2.90 6.19
C ARG A 34 4.84 -3.43 6.69
N VAL A 35 4.06 -4.07 5.82
CA VAL A 35 2.78 -4.69 6.19
C VAL A 35 2.99 -5.76 7.27
N THR A 36 4.02 -6.60 7.13
CA THR A 36 4.34 -7.62 8.13
C THR A 36 4.77 -7.03 9.48
N ALA A 37 5.64 -6.01 9.56
CA ALA A 37 5.94 -5.36 10.87
C ALA A 37 4.67 -4.87 11.53
N SER A 38 3.89 -4.11 10.76
CA SER A 38 2.78 -3.35 11.33
C SER A 38 1.71 -4.30 11.85
N TYR A 39 1.63 -5.51 11.28
CA TYR A 39 0.80 -6.58 11.80
C TYR A 39 1.32 -7.14 13.14
N GLU A 40 2.63 -7.21 13.33
CA GLU A 40 3.26 -7.71 14.57
C GLU A 40 3.31 -6.65 15.69
N ASP A 41 3.18 -5.35 15.36
CA ASP A 41 3.16 -4.25 16.32
C ASP A 41 1.73 -3.86 16.74
N PRO A 42 1.32 -4.09 18.01
CA PRO A 42 -0.03 -3.78 18.48
C PRO A 42 -0.41 -2.30 18.41
N SER A 43 0.57 -1.38 18.40
CA SER A 43 0.31 0.07 18.31
C SER A 43 -0.30 0.47 16.96
N TRP A 44 -0.13 -0.37 15.93
CA TRP A 44 -0.70 -0.19 14.60
C TRP A 44 -2.03 -0.91 14.40
N SER A 45 -2.58 -1.53 15.45
CA SER A 45 -3.85 -2.25 15.36
C SER A 45 -4.99 -1.32 14.91
N GLY A 46 -5.65 -1.69 13.81
CA GLY A 46 -6.74 -0.89 13.21
C GLY A 46 -6.30 0.34 12.42
N MET A 47 -4.99 0.60 12.29
CA MET A 47 -4.47 1.71 11.50
C MET A 47 -4.21 1.28 10.04
N LEU A 48 -4.59 2.14 9.10
CA LEU A 48 -4.24 1.97 7.69
C LEU A 48 -2.84 2.54 7.45
N LEU A 49 -1.98 1.76 6.78
CA LEU A 49 -0.69 2.27 6.34
C LEU A 49 -0.90 3.23 5.17
N GLU A 50 -0.77 4.52 5.42
CA GLU A 50 -0.75 5.52 4.35
C GLU A 50 0.47 5.29 3.43
N THR A 51 0.21 5.27 2.12
CA THR A 51 1.23 5.01 1.08
C THR A 51 1.29 6.06 -0.02
N TYR A 52 0.32 6.97 -0.09
CA TYR A 52 0.22 7.96 -1.16
C TYR A 52 -0.34 9.27 -0.60
N ASP A 53 0.38 10.36 -0.84
CA ASP A 53 0.00 11.72 -0.48
C ASP A 53 -0.66 12.38 -1.70
N THR A 54 -1.98 12.57 -1.60
CA THR A 54 -2.79 13.14 -2.68
C THR A 54 -2.53 14.63 -2.90
N GLN A 55 -2.01 15.35 -1.89
CA GLN A 55 -1.74 16.78 -2.02
C GLN A 55 -0.47 17.03 -2.83
N THR A 56 0.55 16.20 -2.63
CA THR A 56 1.85 16.33 -3.31
C THR A 56 2.00 15.39 -4.51
N ASP A 57 1.03 14.52 -4.78
CA ASP A 57 1.05 13.49 -5.83
C ASP A 57 2.29 12.59 -5.75
N GLN A 58 2.54 12.04 -4.54
CA GLN A 58 3.75 11.25 -4.28
C GLN A 58 3.46 10.00 -3.46
N PHE A 59 4.12 8.90 -3.80
CA PHE A 59 4.18 7.74 -2.93
C PHE A 59 5.01 8.06 -1.69
N ARG A 60 4.38 7.98 -0.52
CA ARG A 60 5.04 8.14 0.78
C ARG A 60 5.14 6.80 1.48
N ILE A 61 6.22 6.09 1.22
CA ILE A 61 6.58 4.90 1.98
C ILE A 61 7.46 5.35 3.14
N ALA A 62 6.84 5.73 4.25
CA ALA A 62 7.56 6.20 5.43
C ALA A 62 8.57 5.16 5.91
N SER A 63 9.78 5.61 6.22
CA SER A 63 10.82 4.81 6.85
C SER A 63 10.31 4.35 8.22
N TYR A 64 10.23 3.04 8.44
CA TYR A 64 9.95 2.49 9.76
C TYR A 64 11.25 1.91 10.32
N CYS A 65 11.59 2.24 11.57
CA CYS A 65 12.68 1.60 12.30
C CYS A 65 12.13 0.35 12.96
N TRP A 66 12.68 -0.81 12.58
CA TRP A 66 12.19 -2.14 12.98
C TRP A 66 12.68 -2.56 14.37
N TYR A 67 13.67 -1.83 14.89
CA TYR A 67 14.20 -1.98 16.23
C TYR A 67 14.37 -0.56 16.79
N ASN A 68 13.98 -0.37 18.06
CA ASN A 68 14.30 0.84 18.80
C ASN A 68 15.82 1.01 18.80
N CYS A 69 16.31 2.07 18.17
CA CYS A 69 17.61 2.63 18.50
C CYS A 69 17.48 3.44 19.80
#